data_AF-A0A023G946-F1
#
_entry.id   AF-A0A023G946-F1
#
_cell.length_a   1.000
_cell.length_b   1.000
_cell.length_c   1.000
_cell.angle_alpha   90.00
_cell.angle_beta   90.00
_cell.angle_gamma   90.00
#
_symmetry.space_group_name_H-M   'P 1'
#
loop_
_entity.id
_entity.type
_entity.pdbx_description
1 polymer ?
#
loop_
_entity_poly.entity_id
_entity_poly.type
_entity_poly.pdbx_seq_one_letter_code
_entity_poly.pdbx_strand_id
1 'polypeptide(L)' 'MQSYKLYAFVFLLCVQSLMLRVNGCVIGPPQKRATDPYCVGQACGWFGWCPHGCHCKGRSPFCSGYCHH' A
#
# COMPACT_ATOMS: atom_id res chain seq x y z
N MET A 1 5.07 31.74 -23.70
CA MET A 1 3.82 31.18 -23.11
C MET A 1 3.64 29.67 -23.38
N GLN A 2 4.71 28.90 -23.58
CA GLN A 2 4.62 27.48 -23.95
C GLN A 2 5.25 26.56 -22.89
N SER A 3 6.25 27.09 -22.17
CA SER A 3 6.98 26.38 -21.11
C SER A 3 6.13 26.03 -19.89
N TYR A 4 5.11 26.83 -19.55
CA TYR A 4 4.21 26.53 -18.43
C TYR A 4 3.31 25.32 -18.71
N LYS A 5 2.96 25.07 -19.98
CA LYS A 5 2.12 23.92 -20.36
C LYS A 5 2.89 22.61 -20.18
N LEU A 6 4.17 22.60 -20.55
CA LEU A 6 5.06 21.46 -20.32
C LEU A 6 5.23 21.17 -18.82
N TYR A 7 5.44 22.21 -18.01
CA TYR A 7 5.54 22.07 -16.55
C TYR A 7 4.26 21.50 -15.94
N ALA A 8 3.09 22.01 -16.35
CA ALA A 8 1.81 21.50 -15.88
C ALA A 8 1.60 20.03 -16.27
N PHE A 9 1.96 19.63 -17.49
CA PHE A 9 1.87 18.25 -17.94
C PHE A 9 2.77 17.29 -17.14
N VAL A 10 4.02 17.67 -16.93
CA VAL A 10 4.97 16.87 -16.13
C VAL A 10 4.50 16.75 -14.69
N PHE A 11 4.02 17.84 -14.09
CA PHE A 11 3.47 17.83 -12.75
C PHE A 11 2.25 16.90 -12.64
N LEU A 12 1.30 16.99 -13.58
CA LEU A 12 0.11 16.13 -13.59
C LEU A 12 0.47 14.65 -13.77
N LEU A 13 1.44 14.31 -14.62
CA LEU A 13 1.92 12.94 -14.80
C LEU A 13 2.56 12.38 -13.53
N CYS A 14 3.36 13.19 -12.82
CA CYS A 14 3.93 12.82 -11.53
C CYS A 14 2.84 12.57 -10.48
N VAL A 15 1.85 13.46 -10.37
CA VAL A 15 0.76 13.32 -9.40
C VAL A 15 -0.14 12.12 -9.75
N GLN A 16 -0.45 11.86 -11.03
CA GLN A 16 -1.19 10.67 -11.44
C GLN A 16 -0.44 9.39 -11.14
N SER A 17 0.87 9.35 -11.41
CA SER A 17 1.72 8.21 -11.09
C SER A 17 1.80 7.95 -9.59
N LEU A 18 1.79 9.02 -8.77
CA LEU A 18 1.74 8.93 -7.32
C LEU A 18 0.36 8.44 -6.86
N MET A 19 -0.74 9.05 -7.33
CA MET A 19 -2.11 8.73 -6.96
C MET A 19 -2.50 7.30 -7.36
N LEU A 20 -2.08 6.80 -8.53
CA LEU A 20 -2.31 5.40 -8.93
C LEU A 20 -1.57 4.42 -8.01
N ARG A 21 -0.37 4.78 -7.54
CA ARG A 21 0.39 3.95 -6.58
C ARG A 21 -0.27 3.93 -5.20
N VAL A 22 -0.86 5.04 -4.76
CA VAL A 22 -1.54 5.15 -3.46
C VAL A 22 -2.93 4.50 -3.48
N ASN A 23 -3.68 4.58 -4.59
CA ASN A 23 -4.96 3.85 -4.74
C ASN A 23 -4.79 2.32 -4.80
N GLY A 24 -3.58 1.84 -5.07
CA GLY A 24 -3.23 0.42 -4.95
C GLY A 24 -2.91 -0.02 -3.51
N CYS A 25 -2.76 0.92 -2.56
CA CYS A 25 -2.64 0.58 -1.16
C CYS A 25 -3.98 0.04 -0.67
N VAL A 26 -3.99 -1.14 -0.05
CA VAL A 26 -5.23 -1.68 0.51
C VAL A 26 -5.61 -0.86 1.74
N ILE A 27 -6.59 0.02 1.58
CA ILE A 27 -7.14 0.86 2.65
C ILE A 27 -8.13 0.01 3.45
N GLY A 28 -7.61 -0.75 4.41
CA GLY A 28 -8.44 -1.63 5.23
C GLY A 28 -7.72 -2.93 5.54
N PRO A 29 -6.91 -2.99 6.61
CA PRO A 29 -6.46 -4.27 7.11
C PRO A 29 -7.68 -5.14 7.47
N PRO A 30 -7.60 -6.47 7.27
CA PRO A 30 -8.66 -7.38 7.64
C PRO A 30 -8.94 -7.21 9.14
N GLN A 31 -10.21 -7.03 9.47
CA GLN A 31 -10.64 -6.91 10.85
C GLN A 31 -10.44 -8.27 11.52
N LYS A 32 -9.55 -8.33 12.52
CA LYS A 32 -9.24 -9.55 13.26
C LYS A 32 -10.52 -10.15 13.87
N ARG A 33 -10.90 -11.34 13.43
CA ARG A 33 -12.00 -12.12 14.00
C ARG A 33 -11.50 -12.94 15.19
N ALA A 34 -12.39 -13.39 16.06
CA ALA A 34 -12.04 -14.14 17.28
C ALA A 34 -11.26 -15.45 16.98
N THR A 35 -11.49 -16.04 15.82
CA THR A 35 -10.81 -17.24 15.31
C THR A 35 -9.52 -16.95 14.54
N ASP A 36 -9.23 -15.69 14.22
CA ASP A 36 -8.06 -15.36 13.43
C ASP A 36 -6.78 -15.42 14.29
N PRO A 37 -5.67 -15.94 13.73
CA PRO A 37 -4.41 -15.95 14.44
C PRO A 37 -3.94 -14.53 14.77
N TYR A 38 -3.10 -14.42 15.80
CA TYR A 38 -2.65 -13.13 16.33
C TYR A 38 -1.97 -12.24 15.30
N CYS A 39 -1.42 -12.84 14.24
CA CYS A 39 -0.73 -12.15 13.16
C CYS A 39 -1.68 -11.45 12.17
N VAL A 40 -2.96 -11.80 12.10
CA VAL A 40 -3.91 -11.15 11.15
C VAL A 40 -4.11 -9.68 11.51
N GLY A 41 -3.95 -8.81 10.50
CA GLY A 41 -4.08 -7.36 10.63
C GLY A 41 -2.81 -6.61 11.04
N GLN A 42 -1.71 -7.32 11.34
CA GLN A 42 -0.40 -6.68 11.54
C GLN A 42 0.11 -6.07 10.23
N ALA A 43 0.79 -4.93 10.30
CA ALA A 43 1.41 -4.34 9.11
C ALA A 43 2.60 -5.20 8.63
N CYS A 44 2.64 -5.49 7.33
CA CYS A 44 3.74 -6.18 6.67
C CYS A 44 4.25 -5.33 5.52
N GLY A 45 5.56 -5.09 5.42
CA GLY A 45 6.04 -4.04 4.50
C GLY A 45 7.53 -3.81 4.59
N TRP A 46 7.94 -2.54 4.51
CA TRP A 46 9.36 -2.20 4.43
C TRP A 46 10.12 -2.54 5.73
N PHE A 47 9.45 -2.45 6.87
CA PHE A 47 9.96 -2.81 8.20
C PHE A 47 9.10 -3.83 8.97
N GLY A 48 7.99 -4.27 8.39
CA GLY A 48 7.06 -5.20 9.05
C GLY A 48 7.18 -6.61 8.48
N TRP A 49 7.21 -7.61 9.34
CA TRP A 49 7.18 -9.04 8.96
C TRP A 49 5.89 -9.69 9.45
N CYS A 50 5.46 -10.74 8.76
CA CYS A 50 4.40 -11.62 9.25
C CYS A 50 5.00 -12.80 10.01
N PRO A 51 4.53 -13.09 11.24
CA PRO A 51 4.88 -14.30 11.95
C PRO A 51 4.48 -15.59 11.22
N HIS A 52 5.09 -16.72 11.61
CA HIS A 52 4.78 -18.03 11.03
C HIS A 52 3.27 -18.33 11.09
N GLY A 53 2.73 -18.74 9.94
CA GLY A 53 1.30 -18.99 9.76
C GLY A 53 0.52 -17.83 9.14
N CYS A 54 1.16 -16.68 8.86
CA CYS A 54 0.53 -15.58 8.13
C CYS A 54 1.32 -15.17 6.88
N HIS A 55 0.59 -14.82 5.82
CA HIS A 55 1.08 -14.27 4.57
C HIS A 55 0.89 -12.76 4.49
N CYS A 56 1.90 -12.09 3.92
CA CYS A 56 1.86 -10.67 3.68
C CYS A 56 1.09 -10.35 2.39
N LYS A 57 -0.03 -9.62 2.51
CA LYS A 57 -0.89 -9.24 1.39
C LYS A 57 -0.91 -7.73 1.20
N GLY A 58 -0.88 -7.28 -0.05
CA GLY A 58 -0.92 -5.84 -0.38
C GLY A 58 0.40 -5.09 -0.21
N ARG A 59 1.53 -5.79 0.01
CA ARG A 59 2.86 -5.17 0.03
C ARG A 59 3.23 -4.68 -1.36
N SER A 60 3.58 -3.40 -1.46
CA SER A 60 4.13 -2.79 -2.66
C SER A 60 5.34 -1.92 -2.30
N PRO A 61 6.11 -1.41 -3.27
CA PRO A 61 7.25 -0.53 -2.98
C PRO A 61 6.85 0.81 -2.33
N PHE A 62 5.55 1.15 -2.34
CA PHE A 62 5.00 2.42 -1.87
C PHE A 62 3.97 2.26 -0.75
N CYS A 63 3.53 1.03 -0.47
CA CYS A 63 2.50 0.72 0.51
C CYS A 63 2.95 -0.42 1.42
N SER A 64 2.76 -0.22 2.72
CA SER A 64 2.76 -1.33 3.68
C SER A 64 1.49 -2.15 3.45
N GLY A 65 1.65 -3.46 3.28
CA GLY A 65 0.56 -4.42 3.30
C GLY A 65 0.19 -4.81 4.73
N TYR A 66 -0.60 -5.88 4.85
CA TYR A 66 -0.98 -6.47 6.12
C TYR A 66 -0.83 -7.99 6.09
N CYS A 67 -0.74 -8.58 7.27
CA CYS A 67 -0.70 -10.01 7.46
C CYS A 67 -2.11 -10.61 7.43
N HIS A 68 -2.24 -11.73 6.75
CA HIS A 68 -3.45 -12.52 6.58
C HIS A 68 -3.12 -14.01 6.82
N HIS A 69 -4.06 -14.82 7.29
CA HIS A 69 -3.86 -16.26 7.47
C HIS A 69 -3.95 -17.01 6.13
#